data_AF-A0A257JBE8-F1
#
_entry.id   AF-A0A257JBE8-F1
#
_cell.length_a   1.000
_cell.length_b   1.000
_cell.length_c   1.000
_cell.angle_alpha   90.00
_cell.angle_beta   90.00
_cell.angle_gamma   90.00
#
_symmetry.space_group_name_H-M   'P 1'
#
loop_
_entity.id
_entity.type
_entity.pdbx_description
1 polymer ?
#
loop_
_entity_poly.entity_id
_entity_poly.type
_entity_poly.pdbx_seq_one_letter_code
_entity_poly.pdbx_strand_id
1 'polypeptide(L)'
;MANPILIAKHGSTECHLLPALANRHGLITGATGTGKTITLQGLAENFSKIGVPVFLADVKGDLTGITQPGQLSPKLAAILAQRGIDAPAPLACPATLWDVFGEQGHPVRATVSDFGPLLLARMLALNDTQAGVLNMVFKIADDHGLLLLDLKDLRAMLQHVGDNA
;
A
#
# COMPACT_ATOMS: atom_id res chain seq x y z
N MET A 1 2.02 25.93 8.68
CA MET A 1 1.22 24.68 8.78
C MET A 1 0.76 24.30 7.39
N ALA A 2 0.74 23.02 7.04
CA ALA A 2 0.23 22.57 5.75
C ALA A 2 -1.25 22.93 5.59
N ASN A 3 -1.68 23.27 4.37
CA ASN A 3 -3.06 23.65 4.10
C ASN A 3 -4.01 22.47 4.34
N PRO A 4 -5.21 22.70 4.88
CA PRO A 4 -6.25 21.68 4.97
C PRO A 4 -6.59 21.09 3.60
N ILE A 5 -6.87 19.78 3.56
CA ILE A 5 -7.20 19.05 2.34
C ILE A 5 -8.73 18.99 2.22
N LEU A 6 -9.30 19.60 1.20
CA LEU A 6 -10.73 19.52 0.93
C LEU A 6 -11.10 18.08 0.49
N ILE A 7 -11.99 17.42 1.22
CA ILE A 7 -12.44 16.04 0.95
C ILE A 7 -13.86 16.00 0.39
N ALA A 8 -14.73 16.90 0.84
CA ALA A 8 -16.10 16.95 0.37
C ALA A 8 -16.67 18.37 0.44
N LYS A 9 -17.63 18.67 -0.43
CA LYS A 9 -18.35 19.94 -0.47
C LYS A 9 -19.82 19.70 -0.78
N HIS A 10 -20.70 20.41 -0.08
CA HIS A 10 -22.13 20.44 -0.34
C HIS A 10 -22.67 21.85 -0.09
N GLY A 11 -23.04 22.55 -1.18
CA GLY A 11 -23.42 23.97 -1.11
C GLY A 11 -22.28 24.82 -0.55
N SER A 12 -22.55 25.53 0.54
CA SER A 12 -21.57 26.33 1.29
C SER A 12 -20.77 25.55 2.33
N THR A 13 -21.13 24.28 2.58
CA THR A 13 -20.44 23.45 3.59
C THR A 13 -19.27 22.73 2.96
N GLU A 14 -18.09 22.89 3.57
CA GLU A 14 -16.86 22.23 3.15
C GLU A 14 -16.33 21.34 4.28
N CYS A 15 -15.93 20.12 3.92
CA CYS A 15 -15.32 19.16 4.82
C CYS A 15 -13.84 19.04 4.47
N HIS A 16 -12.99 19.38 5.45
CA HIS A 16 -11.54 19.41 5.30
C HIS A 16 -10.88 18.38 6.21
N LEU A 17 -9.92 17.65 5.66
CA LEU A 17 -8.97 16.84 6.44
C LEU A 17 -7.80 17.71 6.85
N LEU A 18 -7.53 17.79 8.15
CA LEU A 18 -6.36 18.47 8.68
C LEU A 18 -5.14 17.56 8.55
N PRO A 19 -4.07 17.93 7.81
CA PRO A 19 -2.91 17.06 7.60
C PRO A 19 -2.25 16.59 8.91
N ALA A 20 -2.24 17.46 9.93
CA ALA A 20 -1.69 17.13 11.26
C ALA A 20 -2.46 16.01 11.98
N LEU A 21 -3.70 15.73 11.59
CA LEU A 21 -4.54 14.68 12.16
C LEU A 21 -4.67 13.45 11.25
N ALA A 22 -4.01 13.44 10.10
CA ALA A 22 -4.03 12.34 9.14
C ALA A 22 -3.19 11.12 9.56
N ASN A 23 -2.59 11.16 10.75
CA ASN A 23 -1.94 10.01 11.39
C ASN A 23 -2.94 9.05 12.07
N ARG A 24 -4.24 9.37 12.05
CA ARG A 24 -5.31 8.48 12.51
C ARG A 24 -5.79 7.58 11.38
N HIS A 25 -6.12 6.33 11.71
CA HIS A 25 -6.70 5.40 10.75
C HIS A 25 -8.06 5.90 10.25
N GLY A 26 -8.33 5.70 8.96
CA GLY A 26 -9.58 6.03 8.30
C GLY A 26 -10.07 4.88 7.43
N LEU A 27 -11.36 4.90 7.09
CA LEU A 27 -12.01 3.88 6.26
C LEU A 27 -12.75 4.54 5.09
N ILE A 28 -12.38 4.15 3.87
CA ILE A 28 -13.11 4.49 2.65
C ILE A 28 -13.90 3.25 2.23
N THR A 29 -15.24 3.33 2.33
CA THR A 29 -16.14 2.22 1.99
C THR A 29 -17.25 2.69 1.06
N GLY A 30 -17.83 1.76 0.30
CA GLY A 30 -18.87 2.04 -0.68
C GLY A 30 -19.00 0.92 -1.72
N ALA A 31 -20.11 0.89 -2.46
CA ALA A 31 -20.34 -0.09 -3.51
C ALA A 31 -19.38 0.12 -4.71
N THR A 32 -19.31 -0.85 -5.62
CA THR A 32 -18.55 -0.68 -6.88
C THR A 32 -19.09 0.52 -7.67
N GLY A 33 -18.19 1.32 -8.25
CA GLY A 33 -18.57 2.52 -9.02
C GLY A 33 -18.91 3.77 -8.20
N THR A 34 -18.82 3.72 -6.86
CA THR A 34 -19.12 4.88 -5.98
C THR A 34 -17.94 5.83 -5.77
N GLY A 35 -16.85 5.68 -6.52
CA GLY A 35 -15.70 6.59 -6.47
C GLY A 35 -14.68 6.31 -5.36
N LYS A 36 -14.64 5.09 -4.79
CA LYS A 36 -13.61 4.70 -3.80
C LYS A 36 -12.18 4.94 -4.30
N THR A 37 -11.84 4.42 -5.49
CA THR A 37 -10.52 4.57 -6.11
C THR A 37 -10.18 6.04 -6.34
N ILE A 38 -11.12 6.82 -6.88
CA ILE A 38 -10.94 8.26 -7.14
C ILE A 38 -10.72 9.04 -5.83
N THR A 39 -11.46 8.69 -4.77
CA THR A 39 -11.29 9.31 -3.44
C THR A 39 -9.91 8.99 -2.87
N LEU A 40 -9.45 7.74 -2.99
CA LEU A 40 -8.13 7.32 -2.53
C LEU A 40 -7.00 8.02 -3.32
N GLN A 41 -7.13 8.13 -4.64
CA GLN A 41 -6.20 8.88 -5.49
C GLN A 41 -6.15 10.35 -5.10
N GLY A 42 -7.32 11.00 -4.93
CA GLY A 42 -7.39 12.40 -4.52
C GLY A 42 -6.71 12.66 -3.16
N LEU A 43 -6.86 11.75 -2.20
CA LEU A 43 -6.11 11.82 -0.94
C LEU A 43 -4.60 11.69 -1.17
N ALA A 44 -4.17 10.70 -1.94
CA ALA A 44 -2.77 10.45 -2.22
C ALA A 44 -2.10 11.63 -2.94
N GLU A 45 -2.78 12.23 -3.92
CA GLU A 45 -2.33 13.44 -4.60
C GLU A 45 -2.15 14.60 -3.63
N ASN A 46 -3.12 14.83 -2.75
CA ASN A 46 -3.04 15.93 -1.78
C ASN A 46 -1.93 15.73 -0.75
N PHE A 47 -1.67 14.50 -0.31
CA PHE A 47 -0.51 14.19 0.52
C PHE A 47 0.81 14.39 -0.23
N SER A 48 0.89 13.93 -1.48
CA SER A 48 2.07 14.12 -2.33
C SER A 48 2.38 15.61 -2.54
N LYS A 49 1.35 16.44 -2.78
CA LYS A 49 1.48 17.92 -2.93
C LYS A 49 2.12 18.60 -1.73
N ILE A 50 1.91 18.07 -0.52
CA ILE A 50 2.50 18.62 0.72
C ILE A 50 3.80 17.90 1.13
N GLY A 51 4.36 17.07 0.24
CA GLY A 51 5.61 16.34 0.47
C GLY A 51 5.49 15.12 1.38
N VAL A 52 4.28 14.62 1.63
CA VAL A 52 4.06 13.41 2.42
C VAL A 52 4.09 12.19 1.49
N PRO A 53 5.01 11.23 1.69
CA PRO A 53 5.05 10.01 0.90
C PRO A 53 3.85 9.12 1.22
N VAL A 54 3.25 8.53 0.17
CA VAL A 54 2.09 7.66 0.29
C VAL A 54 2.42 6.30 -0.29
N PHE A 55 2.23 5.25 0.50
CA PHE A 55 2.31 3.87 0.04
C PHE A 55 0.91 3.34 -0.22
N LEU A 56 0.66 2.81 -1.42
CA LEU A 56 -0.62 2.26 -1.83
C LEU A 56 -0.44 0.86 -2.40
N ALA A 57 -1.27 -0.07 -1.95
CA ALA A 57 -1.38 -1.39 -2.56
C ALA A 57 -2.41 -1.34 -3.71
N ASP A 58 -1.95 -1.53 -4.94
CA ASP A 58 -2.80 -1.53 -6.13
C ASP A 58 -3.02 -2.97 -6.64
N VAL A 59 -4.08 -3.60 -6.16
CA VAL A 59 -4.42 -4.98 -6.57
C VAL A 59 -5.12 -5.02 -7.94
N LYS A 60 -5.73 -3.92 -8.38
CA LYS A 60 -6.54 -3.87 -9.60
C LYS A 60 -5.83 -3.19 -10.77
N GLY A 61 -4.70 -2.53 -10.53
CA GLY A 61 -4.00 -1.70 -11.51
C GLY A 61 -4.69 -0.36 -11.76
N ASP A 62 -5.66 0.03 -10.93
CA ASP A 62 -6.49 1.23 -11.14
C ASP A 62 -5.92 2.50 -10.48
N LEU A 63 -4.78 2.42 -9.78
CA LEU A 63 -4.13 3.55 -9.10
C LEU A 63 -2.92 4.11 -9.85
N THR A 64 -2.30 3.32 -10.73
CA THR A 64 -1.08 3.71 -11.48
C THR A 64 -1.21 4.99 -12.31
N GLY A 65 -2.44 5.33 -12.73
CA GLY A 65 -2.77 6.55 -13.48
C GLY A 65 -2.43 7.85 -12.75
N ILE A 66 -2.21 7.83 -11.43
CA ILE A 66 -1.80 9.00 -10.62
C ILE A 66 -0.47 9.63 -11.09
N THR A 67 0.34 8.88 -11.85
CA THR A 67 1.60 9.35 -12.44
C THR A 67 1.41 10.21 -13.68
N GLN A 68 0.21 10.24 -14.25
CA GLN A 68 -0.09 10.95 -15.48
C GLN A 68 -0.92 12.20 -15.19
N PRO A 69 -0.70 13.31 -15.92
CA PRO A 69 -1.56 14.47 -15.82
C PRO A 69 -2.98 14.10 -16.28
N GLY A 70 -3.96 14.29 -15.40
CA GLY A 70 -5.36 14.01 -15.70
C GLY A 70 -5.89 14.83 -16.88
N GLN A 71 -6.78 14.24 -17.68
CA GLN A 71 -7.47 14.93 -18.77
C GLN A 71 -8.94 15.13 -18.43
N LEU A 72 -9.44 16.35 -18.66
CA LEU A 72 -10.84 16.68 -18.40
C LEU A 72 -11.73 16.15 -19.53
N SER A 73 -12.42 15.02 -19.29
CA SER A 73 -13.40 14.51 -20.25
C SER A 73 -14.61 15.43 -20.38
N PRO A 74 -15.29 15.48 -21.56
CA PRO A 74 -16.50 16.29 -21.73
C PRO A 74 -17.60 15.97 -20.72
N LYS A 75 -17.73 14.69 -20.35
CA LYS A 75 -18.69 14.23 -19.33
C LYS A 75 -18.36 14.79 -17.95
N LEU A 76 -17.09 14.78 -17.55
CA LEU A 76 -16.66 15.32 -16.26
C LEU A 76 -16.80 16.85 -16.23
N ALA A 77 -16.42 17.53 -17.33
CA ALA A 77 -16.58 18.97 -17.48
C ALA A 77 -18.05 19.41 -17.31
N ALA A 78 -18.99 18.69 -17.92
CA ALA A 78 -20.42 18.96 -17.77
C ALA A 78 -20.91 18.77 -16.32
N ILE A 79 -20.44 17.73 -15.62
CA ILE A 79 -20.78 17.49 -14.21
C ILE A 79 -20.24 18.61 -13.31
N LEU A 80 -19.00 19.05 -13.54
CA LEU A 80 -18.38 20.14 -12.79
C LEU A 80 -19.13 21.46 -13.00
N ALA A 81 -19.47 21.77 -14.25
CA ALA A 81 -20.26 22.95 -14.61
C ALA A 81 -21.65 22.92 -13.96
N GLN A 82 -22.35 21.78 -14.01
CA GLN A 82 -23.66 21.60 -13.38
C GLN A 82 -23.61 21.80 -11.85
N ARG A 83 -22.48 21.44 -11.22
CA ARG A 83 -22.29 21.53 -9.77
C ARG A 83 -21.64 22.84 -9.32
N GLY A 84 -21.26 23.73 -10.24
CA GLY A 84 -20.53 24.96 -9.93
C GLY A 84 -19.19 24.70 -9.25
N ILE A 85 -18.50 23.63 -9.64
CA ILE A 85 -17.18 23.26 -9.12
C ILE A 85 -16.14 23.59 -10.19
N ASP A 86 -15.11 24.34 -9.80
CA ASP A 86 -14.00 24.66 -10.69
C ASP A 86 -13.26 23.39 -11.14
N ALA A 87 -12.83 23.39 -12.40
CA ALA A 87 -12.04 22.29 -12.92
C ALA A 87 -10.69 22.21 -12.17
N PRO A 88 -10.35 21.06 -11.57
CA PRO A 88 -9.05 20.91 -10.93
C PRO A 88 -7.94 20.99 -11.96
N ALA A 89 -6.84 21.66 -11.61
CA ALA A 89 -5.65 21.70 -12.43
C ALA A 89 -5.07 20.27 -12.60
N PRO A 90 -4.77 19.82 -13.84
CA PRO A 90 -4.09 18.56 -14.06
C PRO A 90 -2.78 18.47 -13.28
N LEU A 91 -2.56 17.32 -12.64
CA LEU A 91 -1.38 17.04 -11.85
C LEU A 91 -0.88 15.63 -12.17
N ALA A 92 0.43 15.45 -12.19
CA ALA A 92 1.09 14.16 -12.14
C ALA A 92 1.85 14.03 -10.82
N CYS A 93 1.66 12.93 -10.09
CA CYS A 93 2.43 12.67 -8.87
C CYS A 93 3.72 11.91 -9.20
N PRO A 94 4.86 12.27 -8.57
CA PRO A 94 6.03 11.41 -8.61
C PRO A 94 5.70 10.10 -7.89
N ALA A 95 5.79 8.98 -8.61
CA ALA A 95 5.56 7.67 -8.02
C ALA A 95 6.57 6.66 -8.55
N THR A 96 6.88 5.68 -7.70
CA THR A 96 7.68 4.51 -8.04
C THR A 96 6.76 3.31 -7.93
N LEU A 97 6.55 2.59 -9.03
CA LEU A 97 5.73 1.38 -9.03
C LEU A 97 6.58 0.21 -8.55
N TRP A 98 6.12 -0.45 -7.50
CA TRP A 98 6.76 -1.63 -6.93
C TRP A 98 6.00 -2.86 -7.40
N ASP A 99 6.73 -3.84 -7.91
CA ASP A 99 6.18 -5.09 -8.41
C ASP A 99 6.69 -6.25 -7.58
N VAL A 100 5.75 -7.01 -6.99
CA VAL A 100 6.03 -8.20 -6.18
C VAL A 100 6.63 -9.33 -7.03
N PHE A 101 6.30 -9.38 -8.32
CA PHE A 101 6.84 -10.37 -9.26
C PHE A 101 8.09 -9.86 -9.99
N GLY A 102 8.34 -8.55 -9.95
CA GLY A 102 9.51 -7.92 -10.57
C GLY A 102 9.49 -7.88 -12.11
N GLU A 103 8.30 -7.94 -12.72
CA GLU A 103 8.13 -7.96 -14.19
C GLU A 103 7.87 -6.55 -14.78
N GLN A 104 7.05 -5.75 -14.12
CA GLN A 104 6.49 -4.49 -14.65
C GLN A 104 6.93 -3.24 -13.86
N GLY A 105 7.65 -3.42 -12.76
CA GLY A 105 8.05 -2.34 -11.87
C GLY A 105 9.32 -2.64 -11.09
N HIS A 106 9.62 -1.80 -10.11
CA HIS A 106 10.76 -2.01 -9.22
C HIS A 106 10.51 -3.28 -8.38
N PRO A 107 11.40 -4.28 -8.44
CA PRO A 107 11.18 -5.53 -7.73
C PRO A 107 11.17 -5.28 -6.23
N VAL A 108 10.13 -5.78 -5.56
CA VAL A 108 10.10 -5.81 -4.09
C VAL A 108 11.19 -6.76 -3.63
N ARG A 109 12.19 -6.24 -2.91
CA ARG A 109 13.25 -7.05 -2.30
C ARG A 109 12.85 -7.35 -0.87
N ALA A 110 12.31 -8.54 -0.63
CA ALA A 110 12.07 -9.08 0.70
C ALA A 110 12.46 -10.55 0.71
N THR A 111 13.30 -10.93 1.67
CA THR A 111 13.76 -12.31 1.91
C THR A 111 12.95 -12.94 3.02
N VAL A 112 12.96 -14.28 3.12
CA VAL A 112 12.34 -14.99 4.24
C VAL A 112 12.93 -14.53 5.58
N SER A 113 14.24 -14.25 5.62
CA SER A 113 14.91 -13.64 6.78
C SER A 113 14.33 -12.26 7.16
N ASP A 114 13.97 -11.40 6.19
CA ASP A 114 13.37 -10.08 6.46
C ASP A 114 12.00 -10.18 7.11
N PHE A 115 11.20 -11.21 6.78
CA PHE A 115 9.91 -11.44 7.45
C PHE A 115 10.10 -11.94 8.88
N GLY A 116 11.10 -12.79 9.10
CA GLY A 116 11.35 -13.42 10.39
C GLY A 116 10.27 -14.43 10.81
N PRO A 117 10.51 -15.18 11.90
CA PRO A 117 9.64 -16.28 12.30
C PRO A 117 8.28 -15.81 12.80
N LEU A 118 8.20 -14.64 13.44
CA LEU A 118 6.95 -14.12 14.01
C LEU A 118 5.93 -13.73 12.93
N LEU A 119 6.35 -12.96 11.92
CA LEU A 119 5.45 -12.50 10.86
C LEU A 119 5.02 -13.68 9.99
N LEU A 120 5.94 -14.59 9.65
CA LEU A 120 5.62 -15.80 8.91
C LEU A 120 4.65 -16.71 9.66
N ALA A 121 4.85 -16.90 10.97
CA ALA A 121 3.92 -17.70 11.77
C ALA A 121 2.50 -17.14 11.74
N ARG A 122 2.35 -15.81 11.81
CA ARG A 122 1.05 -15.13 11.71
C ARG A 122 0.45 -15.24 10.32
N MET A 123 1.24 -15.01 9.26
CA MET A 123 0.79 -15.09 7.87
C MET A 123 0.32 -16.51 7.50
N LEU A 124 0.99 -17.53 8.02
CA LEU A 124 0.67 -18.95 7.80
C LEU A 124 -0.35 -19.50 8.80
N ALA A 125 -0.83 -18.68 9.75
CA ALA A 125 -1.75 -19.07 10.82
C ALA A 125 -1.27 -20.33 11.58
N LEU A 126 0.03 -20.36 11.91
CA LEU A 126 0.64 -21.48 12.63
C LEU A 126 0.12 -21.56 14.07
N ASN A 127 -0.04 -22.79 14.59
CA ASN A 127 -0.28 -23.00 16.01
C ASN A 127 1.01 -22.80 16.83
N ASP A 128 0.88 -22.78 18.16
CA ASP A 128 2.01 -22.50 19.07
C ASP A 128 3.19 -23.47 18.87
N THR A 129 2.92 -24.75 18.64
CA THR A 129 3.96 -25.76 18.37
C THR A 129 4.69 -25.47 17.06
N GLN A 130 3.95 -25.23 15.98
CA GLN A 130 4.51 -24.92 14.66
C GLN A 130 5.30 -23.61 14.68
N ALA A 131 4.80 -22.59 15.38
CA ALA A 131 5.51 -21.34 15.59
C ALA A 131 6.79 -21.54 16.42
N GLY A 132 6.74 -22.39 17.44
CA GLY A 132 7.93 -22.78 18.22
C GLY A 132 9.01 -23.43 17.36
N VAL A 133 8.62 -24.39 16.51
CA VAL A 133 9.52 -25.03 15.53
C VAL A 133 10.09 -24.00 14.57
N LEU A 134 9.26 -23.11 14.02
CA LEU A 134 9.72 -22.08 13.09
C LEU A 134 10.74 -21.12 13.75
N ASN A 135 10.53 -20.73 15.01
CA ASN A 135 11.49 -19.92 15.75
C ASN A 135 12.84 -20.65 15.93
N MET A 136 12.82 -21.94 16.23
CA MET A 136 14.05 -22.74 16.35
C MET A 136 14.80 -22.82 15.01
N VAL A 137 14.08 -23.03 13.91
CA VAL A 137 14.66 -23.10 12.56
C VAL A 137 15.37 -21.80 12.20
N PHE A 138 14.73 -20.64 12.45
CA PHE A 138 15.35 -19.33 12.23
C PHE A 138 16.58 -19.13 13.12
N LYS A 139 16.50 -19.50 14.39
CA LYS A 139 17.64 -19.40 15.31
C LYS A 139 18.84 -20.24 14.84
N ILE A 140 18.61 -21.47 14.40
CA ILE A 140 19.68 -22.34 13.88
C ILE A 140 20.27 -21.75 12.61
N ALA A 141 19.45 -21.19 11.71
CA ALA A 141 19.94 -20.50 10.53
C ALA A 141 20.85 -19.32 10.90
N ASP A 142 20.42 -18.47 11.84
CA ASP A 142 21.18 -17.32 12.32
C ASP A 142 22.50 -17.74 13.01
N ASP A 143 22.46 -18.74 13.88
CA ASP A 143 23.64 -19.27 14.59
C ASP A 143 24.70 -19.82 13.61
N HIS A 144 24.27 -20.31 12.44
CA HIS A 144 25.14 -20.80 11.36
C HIS A 144 25.45 -19.76 10.28
N GLY A 145 24.96 -18.52 10.41
CA GLY A 145 25.16 -17.46 9.41
C GLY A 145 24.47 -17.72 8.07
N LEU A 146 23.39 -18.49 8.07
CA LEU A 146 22.61 -18.84 6.88
C LEU A 146 21.44 -17.88 6.69
N LEU A 147 21.50 -17.06 5.64
CA LEU A 147 20.37 -16.22 5.23
C LEU A 147 19.33 -17.05 4.47
N LEU A 148 18.07 -16.96 4.88
CA LEU A 148 16.95 -17.59 4.20
C LEU A 148 16.40 -16.60 3.16
N LEU A 149 16.78 -16.79 1.90
CA LEU A 149 16.41 -15.85 0.84
C LEU A 149 14.99 -16.12 0.34
N ASP A 150 14.65 -17.39 0.16
CA ASP A 150 13.36 -17.80 -0.38
C ASP A 150 12.74 -19.00 0.38
N LEU A 151 11.58 -19.46 -0.10
CA LEU A 151 10.87 -20.60 0.52
C LEU A 151 11.58 -21.94 0.31
N LYS A 152 12.50 -22.06 -0.65
CA LYS A 152 13.30 -23.28 -0.84
C LYS A 152 14.33 -23.38 0.26
N ASP A 153 14.97 -22.27 0.63
CA ASP A 153 15.91 -22.22 1.76
C ASP A 153 15.20 -22.56 3.08
N LEU A 154 14.01 -22.00 3.31
CA LEU A 154 13.22 -22.32 4.50
C LEU A 154 12.85 -23.81 4.56
N ARG A 155 12.44 -24.40 3.44
CA ARG A 155 12.14 -25.84 3.35
C ARG A 155 13.39 -26.69 3.60
N ALA A 156 14.53 -26.31 3.03
CA ALA A 156 15.79 -27.01 3.24
C ALA A 156 16.20 -26.97 4.72
N MET A 157 16.04 -25.82 5.38
CA MET A 157 16.32 -25.70 6.81
C MET A 157 15.34 -26.49 7.69
N LEU A 158 14.04 -26.49 7.36
CA LEU A 158 13.06 -27.32 8.05
C LEU A 158 13.40 -28.81 7.94
N GLN A 159 13.81 -29.27 6.75
CA GLN A 159 14.25 -30.65 6.54
C GLN A 159 15.53 -30.94 7.34
N HIS A 160 16.51 -30.05 7.29
CA HIS A 160 17.76 -30.19 8.04
C HIS A 160 17.51 -30.33 9.55
N VAL A 161 16.66 -29.47 10.12
CA VAL A 161 16.29 -29.55 11.54
C VAL A 161 15.55 -30.86 11.82
N GLY A 162 14.63 -31.29 10.96
CA GLY A 162 13.89 -32.54 11.13
C GLY A 162 14.77 -33.80 11.06
N ASP A 163 15.78 -33.81 10.20
CA ASP A 163 16.73 -34.93 10.05
C ASP A 163 17.76 -35.01 11.21
N ASN A 164 17.91 -33.92 11.98
CA ASN A 164 18.85 -33.81 13.10
C ASN A 164 18.15 -33.57 14.45
N ALA A 165 16.83 -33.83 14.53
CA ALA A 165 15.99 -33.68 15.72
C ALA A 165 16.02 -34.90 16.65
#